data_AF-A0A6M0BLR0-F1
#
_entry.id   AF-A0A6M0BLR0-F1
#
_cell.length_a   1.000
_cell.length_b   1.000
_cell.length_c   1.000
_cell.angle_alpha   90.00
_cell.angle_beta   90.00
_cell.angle_gamma   90.00
#
_symmetry.space_group_name_H-M   'P 1'
#
loop_
_entity.id
_entity.type
_entity.pdbx_description
1 polymer ?
#
loop_
_entity_poly.entity_id
_entity_poly.type
_entity_poly.pdbx_seq_one_letter_code
_entity_poly.pdbx_strand_id
1 'polypeptide(L)' 'MDYQKKQVQKILCFYVNTTHKIQIARISNPQNEYWEHTVFPGERFLFEAVPEAELEIHQSIENAEIRCEHFLCKDLKVDE' A
#
# COMPACT_ATOMS: atom_id res chain seq x y z
N MET A 1 -11.74 13.63 31.17
CA MET A 1 -11.58 14.05 29.76
C MET A 1 -11.30 12.78 28.99
N ASP A 2 -12.36 12.14 28.52
CA ASP A 2 -12.28 10.80 27.97
C ASP A 2 -11.71 10.87 26.55
N TYR A 3 -10.50 10.35 26.38
CA TYR A 3 -9.87 10.19 25.08
C TYR A 3 -10.59 9.05 24.35
N GLN A 4 -11.63 9.39 23.59
CA GLN A 4 -12.28 8.42 22.71
C GLN A 4 -11.28 7.99 21.64
N LYS A 5 -10.76 6.75 21.78
CA LYS A 5 -10.06 6.07 20.70
C LYS A 5 -11.02 5.96 19.51
N LYS A 6 -10.82 6.80 18.50
CA LYS A 6 -11.52 6.70 17.22
C LYS A 6 -11.12 5.35 16.61
N GLN A 7 -12.01 4.36 16.64
CA GLN A 7 -11.80 3.11 15.92
C GLN A 7 -11.82 3.44 14.43
N VAL A 8 -10.67 3.39 13.78
CA VAL A 8 -10.58 3.58 12.33
C VAL A 8 -10.84 2.23 11.69
N GLN A 9 -11.96 2.12 10.97
CA GLN A 9 -12.36 0.89 10.28
C GLN A 9 -11.33 0.58 9.19
N LYS A 10 -10.65 -0.56 9.29
CA LYS A 10 -9.78 -1.04 8.22
C LYS A 10 -10.62 -1.73 7.14
N ILE A 11 -10.11 -1.67 5.91
CA ILE A 11 -10.63 -2.38 4.74
C ILE A 11 -9.57 -3.36 4.24
N LEU A 12 -10.00 -4.42 3.55
CA LEU A 12 -9.10 -5.32 2.85
C LEU A 12 -8.76 -4.72 1.49
N CYS A 13 -7.47 -4.49 1.26
CA CYS A 13 -6.92 -3.95 0.03
C CYS A 13 -6.18 -5.03 -0.75
N PHE A 14 -6.10 -4.85 -2.07
CA PHE A 14 -5.42 -5.76 -2.98
C PHE A 14 -4.56 -5.01 -4.00
N TYR A 15 -3.35 -5.50 -4.21
CA TYR A 15 -2.44 -5.06 -5.25
C TYR A 15 -1.80 -6.26 -5.96
N VAL A 16 -1.55 -6.14 -7.26
CA VAL A 16 -0.79 -7.13 -8.03
C VAL A 16 0.39 -6.46 -8.67
N ASN A 17 1.58 -7.01 -8.46
CA ASN A 17 2.74 -6.62 -9.24
C ASN A 17 2.63 -7.29 -10.62
N THR A 18 2.10 -6.55 -11.60
CA THR A 18 2.00 -7.03 -12.99
C THR A 18 3.30 -6.82 -13.79
N THR A 19 4.37 -6.36 -13.15
CA THR A 19 5.67 -6.13 -13.79
C THR A 19 6.58 -7.36 -13.65
N HIS A 20 7.72 -7.33 -14.34
CA HIS A 20 8.75 -8.37 -14.23
C HIS A 20 9.88 -8.02 -13.24
N LYS A 21 9.70 -6.97 -12.41
CA LYS A 21 10.70 -6.53 -11.44
C LYS A 21 10.15 -6.62 -10.02
N ILE A 22 11.04 -6.81 -9.05
CA ILE A 22 10.68 -6.73 -7.63
C ILE A 22 10.29 -5.28 -7.30
N GLN A 23 9.27 -5.12 -6.48
CA GLN A 23 8.78 -3.84 -5.99
C GLN A 23 8.81 -3.80 -4.47
N ILE A 24 8.89 -2.60 -3.90
CA ILE A 24 8.68 -2.35 -2.48
C ILE A 24 7.36 -1.60 -2.34
N ALA A 25 6.38 -2.23 -1.72
CA ALA A 25 5.11 -1.66 -1.35
C ALA A 25 5.23 -1.03 0.04
N ARG A 26 5.04 0.28 0.15
CA ARG A 26 4.94 0.99 1.43
C ARG A 26 3.50 1.40 1.67
N ILE A 27 2.94 1.07 2.82
CA ILE A 27 1.62 1.54 3.23
C ILE A 27 1.82 2.65 4.26
N SER A 28 1.39 3.86 3.94
CA SER A 28 1.53 5.07 4.75
C SER A 28 0.16 5.51 5.28
N ASN A 29 0.02 5.58 6.61
CA ASN A 29 -1.21 6.06 7.26
C ASN A 29 -1.19 7.60 7.41
N PRO A 30 -2.35 8.25 7.61
CA PRO A 30 -2.42 9.71 7.84
C PRO A 30 -1.62 10.22 9.05
N GLN A 31 -1.23 9.33 9.98
CA GLN A 31 -0.37 9.62 11.13
C GLN A 31 1.13 9.53 10.81
N ASN A 32 1.50 9.38 9.54
CA ASN A 32 2.88 9.22 9.07
C ASN A 32 3.59 7.94 9.57
N GLU A 33 2.83 6.99 10.11
CA GLU A 33 3.29 5.63 10.36
C GLU A 33 3.24 4.84 9.05
N TYR A 34 4.31 4.11 8.75
CA TYR A 34 4.37 3.27 7.57
C TYR A 34 4.99 1.90 7.84
N TRP A 35 4.69 0.96 6.95
CA TRP A 35 5.35 -0.34 6.87
C TRP A 35 5.60 -0.71 5.43
N GLU A 36 6.58 -1.59 5.19
CA GLU A 36 7.02 -1.98 3.86
C GLU A 36 6.90 -3.49 3.64
N HIS A 37 6.64 -3.87 2.40
CA HIS A 37 6.56 -5.24 1.94
C HIS A 37 7.23 -5.39 0.58
N THR A 38 7.98 -6.46 0.39
CA THR A 38 8.53 -6.83 -0.92
C THR A 38 7.45 -7.53 -1.73
N VAL A 39 7.16 -7.06 -2.94
CA VAL A 39 6.18 -7.67 -3.85
C VAL A 39 6.91 -8.24 -5.07
N PHE A 40 6.89 -9.55 -5.23
CA PHE A 40 7.52 -10.26 -6.35
C PHE A 40 6.70 -10.13 -7.64
N PRO A 41 7.33 -10.30 -8.82
CA PRO A 41 6.62 -10.38 -10.10
C PRO A 41 5.46 -11.38 -10.07
N GLY A 42 4.26 -10.93 -10.39
CA GLY A 42 3.03 -11.73 -10.39
C GLY A 42 2.42 -11.98 -9.00
N GLU A 43 3.04 -11.50 -7.92
CA GLU A 43 2.51 -11.67 -6.58
C GLU A 43 1.24 -10.86 -6.35
N ARG A 44 0.33 -11.48 -5.61
CA ARG A 44 -0.93 -10.92 -5.14
C ARG A 44 -0.76 -10.49 -3.68
N PHE A 45 -0.64 -9.20 -3.46
CA PHE A 45 -0.43 -8.62 -2.14
C PHE A 45 -1.77 -8.17 -1.55
N LEU A 46 -2.23 -8.90 -0.52
CA LEU A 46 -3.41 -8.56 0.26
C LEU A 46 -2.99 -7.96 1.60
N PHE A 47 -3.60 -6.86 1.99
CA PHE A 47 -3.27 -6.17 3.24
C PHE A 47 -4.47 -5.40 3.81
N GLU A 48 -4.43 -5.12 5.11
CA GLU A 48 -5.44 -4.29 5.76
C GLU A 48 -4.92 -2.87 5.99
N ALA A 49 -5.71 -1.88 5.57
CA ALA A 49 -5.39 -0.47 5.76
C ALA A 49 -6.66 0.35 6.00
N VAL A 50 -6.49 1.57 6.50
CA VAL A 50 -7.61 2.53 6.57
C VAL A 50 -7.85 3.13 5.19
N PRO A 51 -9.08 3.52 4.81
CA PRO A 51 -9.38 4.01 3.46
C PRO A 51 -8.52 5.21 3.02
N GLU A 52 -8.11 6.05 3.97
CA GLU A 52 -7.29 7.24 3.75
C GLU A 52 -5.78 6.96 3.71
N ALA A 53 -5.34 5.72 3.94
CA ALA A 53 -3.94 5.36 3.77
C ALA A 53 -3.55 5.33 2.29
N GLU A 54 -2.26 5.49 2.03
CA GLU A 54 -1.68 5.41 0.70
C GLU A 54 -0.79 4.17 0.58
N LEU A 55 -0.91 3.45 -0.53
CA LEU A 55 0.05 2.46 -0.99
C LEU A 55 1.01 3.15 -1.96
N GLU A 56 2.27 3.23 -1.59
CA GLU A 56 3.37 3.67 -2.45
C GLU A 56 4.09 2.44 -3.02
N ILE A 57 4.27 2.38 -4.34
CA ILE A 57 5.02 1.32 -5.02
C ILE A 57 6.34 1.89 -5.52
N HIS A 58 7.44 1.47 -4.90
CA HIS A 58 8.79 1.84 -5.30
C HIS A 58 9.40 0.73 -6.15
N GLN A 59 9.79 1.06 -7.38
CA GLN A 59 10.39 0.11 -8.32
C GLN A 59 11.62 0.70 -9.00
N SER A 60 12.71 -0.07 -9.02
CA SER A 60 13.86 0.27 -9.85
C SER A 60 13.54 0.08 -11.33
N ILE A 61 13.79 1.13 -12.12
CA ILE A 61 13.69 1.09 -13.59
C ILE A 61 15.10 1.07 -14.20
N GLU A 62 15.18 1.19 -15.52
CA GLU A 62 16.47 1.26 -16.21
C GLU A 62 17.28 2.48 -15.74
N ASN A 63 18.61 2.44 -15.87
CA ASN A 63 19.52 3.51 -15.45
C ASN A 63 19.52 3.85 -13.95
N ALA A 64 19.14 2.89 -13.09
CA ALA A 64 19.12 3.02 -11.63
C ALA A 64 18.17 4.10 -11.08
N GLU A 65 17.21 4.57 -11.89
CA GLU A 65 16.13 5.44 -11.41
C GLU A 65 15.09 4.63 -10.63
N ILE A 66 14.41 5.28 -9.67
CA ILE A 66 13.32 4.69 -8.89
C ILE A 66 12.02 5.39 -9.30
N ARG A 67 11.08 4.62 -9.84
CA ARG A 67 9.72 5.07 -10.05
C ARG A 67 8.91 4.84 -8.77
N CYS A 68 8.15 5.86 -8.37
CA CYS A 68 7.20 5.78 -7.28
C CYS A 68 5.77 6.04 -7.79
N GLU A 69 4.86 5.10 -7.54
CA GLU A 69 3.43 5.24 -7.82
C GLU A 69 2.65 5.27 -6.50
N HIS A 70 1.53 6.00 -6.46
CA HIS A 70 0.73 6.18 -5.25
C HIS A 70 -0.71 5.81 -5.52
N PHE A 71 -1.32 5.06 -4.60
CA PHE A 71 -2.71 4.62 -4.67
C PHE A 71 -3.38 4.87 -3.32
N LEU A 72 -4.57 5.46 -3.31
CA LEU A 72 -5.37 5.51 -2.09
C LEU A 72 -5.92 4.10 -1.81
N CYS A 73 -5.84 3.66 -0.56
CA CYS A 73 -6.31 2.34 -0.15
C CYS A 73 -7.81 2.14 -0.42
N LYS A 74 -8.62 3.21 -0.34
CA LYS A 74 -10.05 3.16 -0.74
C LYS A 74 -10.25 2.66 -2.18
N ASP A 75 -9.31 2.94 -3.08
CA ASP A 75 -9.38 2.59 -4.51
C ASP A 75 -8.81 1.18 -4.77
N LEU A 76 -8.18 0.57 -3.75
CA LEU A 76 -7.64 -0.79 -3.77
C LEU A 76 -8.52 -1.80 -3.02
N LYS A 77 -9.68 -1.36 -2.54
CA LYS A 77 -10.60 -2.19 -1.77
C LYS A 77 -10.98 -3.43 -2.57
N VAL A 78 -10.93 -4.60 -1.93
CA VAL A 78 -11.48 -5.83 -2.49
C VAL A 78 -13.01 -5.72 -2.53
N ASP A 79 -13.58 -5.91 -3.72
CA ASP A 79 -15.02 -6.08 -3.87
C ASP A 79 -15.43 -7.47 -3.34
N GLU A 80 -16.49 -7.49 -2.53
CA GLU A 80 -17.12 -8.71 -2.00
C GLU A 80 -17.96 -9.45 -3.04
#